data_AF-A0A1X0A2S8-F1
#
_entry.id   AF-A0A1X0A2S8-F1
#
_cell.length_a   1.000
_cell.length_b   1.000
_cell.length_c   1.000
_cell.angle_alpha   90.00
_cell.angle_beta   90.00
_cell.angle_gamma   90.00
#
_symmetry.space_group_name_H-M   'P 1'
#
loop_
_entity.id
_entity.type
_entity.pdbx_description
1 polymer ?
#
loop_
_entity_poly.entity_id
_entity_poly.type
_entity_poly.pdbx_seq_one_letter_code
_entity_poly.pdbx_strand_id
1 'polypeptide(L)'
;MADMVIVADPGDAGAAAVASATAALRADLRVTVASPASLSGAAWTHTVDRGGAATTKIALPGGRRIDSTEVAAVLVRSEAVPVPRFAKSTTADRNYAAGEFRALMVSWLRSLGPRVINGVDGMGLSGPSWSPQRWLVEAGRAGLPVVDSARSSSARIVEGWQGSPYDARRPYLATGTRVGTASEIAVIAGDVVVADRSGVDAVPYLALAAAARCRVLEVELAAGHVVAVRPVPFRTVIQPRAVDAVAALVARVALTTAGVAA
;
A
#
# COMPACT_ATOMS: atom_id res chain seq x y z
N MET A 1 17.46 -19.27 5.75
CA MET A 1 17.20 -18.31 4.67
C MET A 1 15.84 -17.71 4.97
N ALA A 2 15.75 -16.39 5.12
CA ALA A 2 14.51 -15.73 5.51
C ALA A 2 13.69 -15.37 4.25
N ASP A 3 12.37 -15.48 4.32
CA ASP A 3 11.51 -15.27 3.16
C ASP A 3 10.96 -13.83 3.15
N MET A 4 11.16 -13.13 2.03
CA MET A 4 10.52 -11.86 1.72
C MET A 4 9.40 -12.11 0.70
N VAL A 5 8.17 -11.70 1.02
CA VAL A 5 7.02 -11.87 0.14
C VAL A 5 6.54 -10.52 -0.38
N ILE A 6 6.45 -10.37 -1.70
CA ILE A 6 5.82 -9.21 -2.35
C ILE A 6 4.51 -9.67 -2.95
N VAL A 7 3.39 -9.10 -2.49
CA VAL A 7 2.06 -9.36 -3.05
C VAL A 7 1.75 -8.30 -4.08
N ALA A 8 1.69 -8.62 -5.37
CA ALA A 8 1.50 -7.63 -6.43
C ALA A 8 0.76 -8.20 -7.64
N ASP A 9 0.02 -7.35 -8.34
CA ASP A 9 -0.68 -7.79 -9.56
C ASP A 9 0.30 -8.23 -10.66
N PRO A 10 -0.10 -9.18 -11.53
CA PRO A 10 0.72 -9.58 -12.67
C PRO A 10 1.07 -8.35 -13.53
N GLY A 11 2.37 -8.15 -13.78
CA GLY A 11 2.84 -7.00 -14.56
C GLY A 11 3.15 -5.73 -13.76
N ASP A 12 3.05 -5.75 -12.42
CA ASP A 12 3.56 -4.64 -11.59
C ASP A 12 5.10 -4.55 -11.73
N ALA A 13 5.54 -3.66 -12.61
CA ALA A 13 6.95 -3.40 -12.88
C ALA A 13 7.70 -2.94 -11.63
N GLY A 14 7.03 -2.25 -10.72
CA GLY A 14 7.64 -1.78 -9.48
C GLY A 14 7.84 -2.89 -8.45
N ALA A 15 6.90 -3.83 -8.37
CA ALA A 15 7.10 -5.04 -7.58
C ALA A 15 8.28 -5.87 -8.11
N ALA A 16 8.39 -6.02 -9.43
CA ALA A 16 9.53 -6.70 -10.05
C ALA A 16 10.86 -5.98 -9.80
N ALA A 17 10.88 -4.65 -9.88
CA ALA A 17 12.07 -3.85 -9.62
C ALA A 17 12.52 -3.95 -8.16
N VAL A 18 11.59 -3.81 -7.20
CA VAL A 18 11.90 -3.99 -5.76
C VAL A 18 12.37 -5.40 -5.47
N ALA A 19 11.74 -6.42 -6.08
CA ALA A 19 12.15 -7.80 -5.90
C ALA A 19 13.60 -8.02 -6.35
N SER A 20 13.95 -7.53 -7.54
CA SER A 20 15.29 -7.61 -8.12
C SER A 20 16.31 -6.86 -7.26
N ALA A 21 16.02 -5.60 -6.90
CA ALA A 21 16.90 -4.79 -6.06
C ALA A 21 17.11 -5.40 -4.66
N THR A 22 16.05 -5.94 -4.05
CA THR A 22 16.15 -6.61 -2.73
C THR A 22 17.04 -7.86 -2.82
N ALA A 23 16.86 -8.69 -3.86
CA ALA A 23 17.66 -9.89 -4.07
C ALA A 23 19.14 -9.54 -4.35
N ALA A 24 19.40 -8.45 -5.07
CA ALA A 24 20.76 -7.96 -5.33
C ALA A 24 21.43 -7.41 -4.07
N LEU A 25 20.67 -6.74 -3.19
CA LEU A 25 21.18 -6.23 -1.92
C LEU A 25 21.46 -7.36 -0.91
N ARG A 26 20.70 -8.46 -0.95
CA ARG A 26 20.71 -9.52 0.08
C ARG A 26 20.53 -10.92 -0.51
N ALA A 27 21.64 -11.60 -0.78
CA ALA A 27 21.64 -12.97 -1.29
C ALA A 27 21.08 -14.02 -0.29
N ASP A 28 20.99 -13.69 0.99
CA ASP A 28 20.46 -14.54 2.06
C ASP A 28 18.94 -14.42 2.27
N LEU A 29 18.29 -13.48 1.54
CA LEU A 29 16.85 -13.37 1.48
C LEU A 29 16.30 -14.09 0.26
N ARG A 30 15.30 -14.94 0.48
CA ARG A 30 14.52 -15.51 -0.61
C ARG A 30 13.37 -14.56 -0.93
N VAL A 31 13.41 -13.93 -2.09
CA VAL A 31 12.35 -13.03 -2.55
C VAL A 31 11.31 -13.81 -3.37
N THR A 32 10.06 -13.79 -2.92
CA THR A 32 8.91 -14.39 -3.62
C THR A 32 7.93 -13.30 -4.01
N VAL A 33 7.61 -13.17 -5.31
CA VAL A 33 6.50 -12.34 -5.79
C VAL A 33 5.29 -13.23 -6.04
N ALA A 34 4.17 -12.93 -5.39
CA ALA A 34 2.92 -13.67 -5.56
C ALA A 34 1.79 -12.70 -5.92
N SER A 35 0.94 -13.05 -6.89
CA SER A 35 -0.23 -12.24 -7.19
C SER A 35 -1.40 -12.56 -6.27
N PRO A 36 -2.29 -11.58 -5.99
CA PRO A 36 -3.54 -11.85 -5.30
C PRO A 36 -4.35 -12.99 -5.94
N ALA A 37 -4.37 -13.06 -7.28
CA ALA A 37 -5.00 -14.16 -8.00
C ALA A 37 -4.32 -15.51 -7.71
N SER A 38 -2.99 -15.58 -7.72
CA SER A 38 -2.25 -16.81 -7.37
C SER A 38 -2.48 -17.24 -5.92
N LEU A 39 -2.55 -16.27 -5.00
CA LEU A 39 -2.88 -16.50 -3.60
C LEU A 39 -4.31 -17.01 -3.44
N SER A 40 -5.28 -16.46 -4.19
CA SER A 40 -6.68 -16.93 -4.13
C SER A 40 -6.86 -18.38 -4.62
N GLY A 41 -5.96 -18.83 -5.50
CA GLY A 41 -5.94 -20.21 -6.03
C GLY A 41 -5.00 -21.15 -5.27
N ALA A 42 -4.28 -20.65 -4.25
CA ALA A 42 -3.33 -21.43 -3.49
C ALA A 42 -4.02 -22.38 -2.50
N ALA A 43 -3.32 -23.41 -2.05
CA ALA A 43 -3.78 -24.22 -0.93
C ALA A 43 -3.36 -23.55 0.38
N TRP A 44 -4.34 -23.06 1.14
CA TRP A 44 -4.13 -22.42 2.43
C TRP A 44 -4.37 -23.40 3.57
N THR A 45 -3.53 -23.31 4.59
CA THR A 45 -3.83 -23.77 5.94
C THR A 45 -3.60 -22.58 6.86
N HIS A 46 -4.68 -22.03 7.38
CA HIS A 46 -4.64 -20.92 8.33
C HIS A 46 -5.41 -21.34 9.57
N THR A 47 -4.72 -21.41 10.71
CA THR A 47 -5.30 -21.83 11.98
C THR A 47 -5.05 -20.73 13.00
N VAL A 48 -6.07 -20.39 13.78
CA VAL A 48 -5.97 -19.46 14.91
C VAL A 48 -6.26 -20.25 16.18
N ASP A 49 -5.34 -20.23 17.14
CA ASP A 49 -5.52 -20.93 18.42
C ASP A 49 -6.42 -20.16 19.40
N ARG A 50 -6.65 -20.73 20.59
CA ARG A 50 -7.48 -20.09 21.62
C ARG A 50 -6.89 -18.78 22.16
N GLY A 51 -5.58 -18.58 22.02
CA GLY A 51 -4.89 -17.35 22.41
C GLY A 51 -4.90 -16.29 21.31
N GLY A 52 -5.45 -16.59 20.14
CA GLY A 52 -5.46 -15.69 18.98
C GLY A 52 -4.16 -15.72 18.17
N ALA A 53 -3.23 -16.62 18.46
CA ALA A 53 -2.03 -16.79 17.65
C ALA A 53 -2.40 -17.55 16.37
N ALA A 54 -2.03 -16.99 15.22
CA ALA A 54 -2.29 -17.60 13.93
C ALA A 54 -1.03 -18.25 13.34
N THR A 55 -1.20 -19.43 12.76
CA THR A 55 -0.18 -20.10 11.95
C THR A 55 -0.71 -20.23 10.53
N THR A 56 0.11 -19.87 9.54
CA THR A 56 -0.29 -19.91 8.13
C THR A 56 0.73 -20.63 7.28
N LYS A 57 0.26 -21.57 6.46
CA LYS A 57 1.02 -22.22 5.38
C LYS A 57 0.26 -22.05 4.08
N ILE A 58 0.97 -21.63 3.03
CA ILE A 58 0.40 -21.38 1.71
C ILE A 58 1.22 -22.16 0.70
N ALA A 59 0.61 -23.08 -0.04
CA ALA A 59 1.23 -23.71 -1.20
C ALA A 59 0.70 -23.05 -2.48
N LEU A 60 1.56 -22.26 -3.11
CA LEU A 60 1.26 -21.55 -4.35
C LEU A 60 1.17 -22.53 -5.53
N PRO A 61 0.39 -22.18 -6.58
CA PRO A 61 0.52 -22.83 -7.88
C PRO A 61 1.98 -22.83 -8.34
N GLY A 62 2.49 -23.98 -8.78
CA GLY A 62 3.92 -24.15 -9.12
C GLY A 62 4.81 -24.65 -7.98
N GLY A 63 4.24 -24.98 -6.82
CA GLY A 63 4.92 -25.73 -5.76
C GLY A 63 5.71 -24.89 -4.76
N ARG A 64 5.84 -23.58 -4.99
CA ARG A 64 6.42 -22.66 -3.99
C ARG A 64 5.55 -22.65 -2.73
N ARG A 65 6.19 -22.67 -1.56
CA ARG A 65 5.51 -22.60 -0.26
C ARG A 65 5.89 -21.31 0.46
N ILE A 66 4.94 -20.76 1.20
CA ILE A 66 5.12 -19.66 2.14
C ILE A 66 4.69 -20.18 3.51
N ASP A 67 5.60 -20.13 4.48
CA ASP A 67 5.31 -20.47 5.88
C ASP A 67 5.45 -19.21 6.74
N SER A 68 4.42 -18.89 7.53
CA SER A 68 4.42 -17.74 8.43
C SER A 68 5.58 -17.69 9.43
N THR A 69 6.23 -18.83 9.70
CA THR A 69 7.42 -18.91 10.57
C THR A 69 8.71 -18.51 9.85
N GLU A 70 8.76 -18.62 8.53
CA GLU A 70 9.92 -18.30 7.69
C GLU A 70 9.83 -16.91 7.06
N VAL A 71 8.61 -16.35 6.98
CA VAL A 71 8.38 -14.99 6.46
C VAL A 71 8.98 -13.96 7.42
N ALA A 72 9.93 -13.20 6.89
CA ALA A 72 10.63 -12.12 7.58
C ALA A 72 10.08 -10.74 7.23
N ALA A 73 9.58 -10.56 6.01
CA ALA A 73 8.90 -9.33 5.61
C ALA A 73 7.84 -9.58 4.54
N VAL A 74 6.81 -8.74 4.52
CA VAL A 74 5.78 -8.72 3.47
C VAL A 74 5.54 -7.30 2.99
N LEU A 75 5.56 -7.10 1.68
CA LEU A 75 5.15 -5.86 1.03
C LEU A 75 3.89 -6.13 0.19
N VAL A 76 2.79 -5.45 0.49
CA VAL A 76 1.54 -5.56 -0.30
C VAL A 76 1.44 -4.38 -1.26
N ARG A 77 1.51 -4.69 -2.54
CA ARG A 77 1.33 -3.83 -3.71
C ARG A 77 0.15 -4.29 -4.55
N SER A 78 -0.98 -4.56 -3.91
CA SER A 78 -2.26 -4.72 -4.61
C SER A 78 -3.40 -4.28 -3.70
N GLU A 79 -4.37 -3.58 -4.30
CA GLU A 79 -5.63 -3.21 -3.65
C GLU A 79 -6.74 -4.23 -3.93
N ALA A 80 -6.57 -4.99 -5.01
CA ALA A 80 -7.55 -5.95 -5.49
C ALA A 80 -7.31 -7.33 -4.88
N VAL A 81 -8.42 -8.00 -4.58
CA VAL A 81 -8.43 -9.38 -4.08
C VAL A 81 -9.28 -10.22 -5.03
N PRO A 82 -8.83 -10.40 -6.30
CA PRO A 82 -9.57 -11.20 -7.27
C PRO A 82 -9.69 -12.65 -6.80
N VAL A 83 -10.85 -13.24 -7.06
CA VAL A 83 -11.15 -14.66 -6.81
C VAL A 83 -11.57 -15.34 -8.12
N PRO A 84 -10.65 -15.57 -9.08
CA PRO A 84 -10.99 -16.00 -10.44
C PRO A 84 -11.80 -17.30 -10.52
N ARG A 85 -11.66 -18.19 -9.52
CA ARG A 85 -12.44 -19.43 -9.40
C ARG A 85 -13.96 -19.19 -9.39
N PHE A 86 -14.40 -18.01 -8.96
CA PHE A 86 -15.82 -17.62 -8.91
C PHE A 86 -16.23 -16.74 -10.10
N ALA A 87 -15.41 -16.56 -11.13
CA ALA A 87 -15.72 -15.66 -12.25
C ALA A 87 -17.05 -15.97 -12.95
N LYS A 88 -17.49 -17.24 -12.95
CA LYS A 88 -18.76 -17.71 -13.54
C LYS A 88 -19.93 -17.78 -12.55
N SER A 89 -19.70 -17.49 -11.27
CA SER A 89 -20.74 -17.48 -10.22
C SER A 89 -21.58 -16.20 -10.28
N THR A 90 -22.65 -16.11 -9.49
CA THR A 90 -23.47 -14.90 -9.41
C THR A 90 -22.69 -13.72 -8.83
N THR A 91 -23.15 -12.48 -9.02
CA THR A 91 -22.51 -11.30 -8.42
C THR A 91 -22.47 -11.38 -6.89
N ALA A 92 -23.52 -11.92 -6.27
CA ALA A 92 -23.58 -12.10 -4.83
C ALA A 92 -22.48 -13.07 -4.34
N ASP A 93 -22.34 -14.24 -4.97
CA ASP A 93 -21.33 -15.23 -4.60
C ASP A 93 -19.90 -14.71 -4.84
N ARG A 94 -19.68 -13.97 -5.93
CA ARG A 94 -18.37 -13.35 -6.20
C ARG A 94 -17.99 -12.35 -5.13
N ASN A 95 -18.93 -11.50 -4.72
CA ASN A 95 -18.70 -10.51 -3.66
C ASN A 95 -18.45 -11.18 -2.32
N TYR A 96 -19.23 -12.22 -2.00
CA TYR A 96 -19.04 -13.02 -0.79
C TYR A 96 -17.64 -13.67 -0.76
N ALA A 97 -17.28 -14.38 -1.82
CA ALA A 97 -15.97 -15.03 -1.93
C ALA A 97 -14.80 -14.02 -1.86
N ALA A 98 -14.93 -12.85 -2.48
CA ALA A 98 -13.92 -11.78 -2.37
C ALA A 98 -13.82 -11.21 -0.95
N GLY A 99 -14.95 -11.11 -0.24
CA GLY A 99 -15.01 -10.70 1.17
C GLY A 99 -14.29 -11.71 2.08
N GLU A 100 -14.62 -12.99 1.95
CA GLU A 100 -13.99 -14.08 2.70
C GLU A 100 -12.48 -14.15 2.43
N PHE A 101 -12.06 -14.05 1.17
CA PHE A 101 -10.65 -14.11 0.83
C PHE A 101 -9.89 -12.87 1.34
N ARG A 102 -10.50 -11.67 1.30
CA ARG A 102 -9.94 -10.48 1.94
C ARG A 102 -9.80 -10.67 3.45
N ALA A 103 -10.81 -11.23 4.13
CA ALA A 103 -10.74 -11.50 5.57
C ALA A 103 -9.60 -12.47 5.91
N LEU A 104 -9.42 -13.54 5.13
CA LEU A 104 -8.30 -14.46 5.26
C LEU A 104 -6.94 -13.76 5.09
N MET A 105 -6.79 -12.92 4.06
CA MET A 105 -5.57 -12.14 3.84
C MET A 105 -5.28 -11.19 5.00
N VAL A 106 -6.29 -10.45 5.49
CA VAL A 106 -6.14 -9.55 6.64
C VAL A 106 -5.73 -10.34 7.89
N SER A 107 -6.34 -11.49 8.16
CA SER A 107 -5.98 -12.34 9.31
C SER A 107 -4.52 -12.82 9.22
N TRP A 108 -4.11 -13.31 8.05
CA TRP A 108 -2.72 -13.72 7.80
C TRP A 108 -1.74 -12.56 7.99
N LEU A 109 -1.96 -11.43 7.30
CA LEU A 109 -1.07 -10.27 7.38
C LEU A 109 -1.00 -9.71 8.80
N ARG A 110 -2.13 -9.64 9.51
CA ARG A 110 -2.16 -9.18 10.91
C ARG A 110 -1.35 -10.08 11.83
N SER A 111 -1.38 -11.41 11.61
CA SER A 111 -0.57 -12.37 12.38
C SER A 111 0.94 -12.21 12.19
N LEU A 112 1.37 -11.62 11.07
CA LEU A 112 2.78 -11.34 10.81
C LEU A 112 3.29 -10.08 11.53
N GLY A 113 2.38 -9.21 12.00
CA GLY A 113 2.69 -8.05 12.83
C GLY A 113 3.71 -7.09 12.19
N PRO A 114 4.83 -6.77 12.86
CA PRO A 114 5.82 -5.80 12.36
C PRO A 114 6.55 -6.25 11.10
N ARG A 115 6.34 -7.48 10.63
CA ARG A 115 6.88 -7.98 9.35
C ARG A 115 6.12 -7.43 8.14
N VAL A 116 4.88 -6.96 8.29
CA VAL A 116 4.08 -6.40 7.19
C VAL A 116 4.36 -4.92 7.02
N ILE A 117 4.99 -4.54 5.90
CA ILE A 117 5.22 -3.14 5.53
C ILE A 117 3.87 -2.50 5.27
N ASN A 118 3.61 -1.39 5.97
CA ASN A 118 2.29 -0.78 6.11
C ASN A 118 1.28 -1.81 6.64
N GLY A 119 1.20 -1.94 7.96
CA GLY A 119 0.31 -2.89 8.60
C GLY A 119 -1.13 -2.77 8.08
N VAL A 120 -1.85 -3.89 8.11
CA VAL A 120 -3.25 -3.95 7.67
C VAL A 120 -4.18 -3.27 8.66
N ASP A 121 -5.30 -2.75 8.16
CA ASP A 121 -6.47 -2.49 8.99
C ASP A 121 -7.59 -3.50 8.66
N GLY A 122 -8.74 -3.38 9.33
CA GLY A 122 -9.84 -4.32 9.10
C GLY A 122 -10.44 -4.26 7.68
N MET A 123 -10.10 -3.25 6.89
CA MET A 123 -10.73 -2.95 5.60
C MET A 123 -9.76 -3.03 4.41
N GLY A 124 -8.47 -2.78 4.64
CA GLY A 124 -7.42 -2.64 3.64
C GLY A 124 -6.21 -3.53 3.94
N LEU A 125 -5.47 -3.88 2.89
CA LEU A 125 -4.33 -4.80 2.97
C LEU A 125 -2.99 -4.10 3.17
N SER A 126 -2.98 -2.76 3.22
CA SER A 126 -1.77 -1.97 3.36
C SER A 126 -2.10 -0.57 3.87
N GLY A 127 -1.68 -0.28 5.11
CA GLY A 127 -1.92 1.00 5.76
C GLY A 127 -3.38 1.26 6.11
N PRO A 128 -3.70 2.47 6.60
CA PRO A 128 -5.05 2.82 6.97
C PRO A 128 -5.93 3.05 5.74
N SER A 129 -7.16 2.54 5.79
CA SER A 129 -8.23 2.74 4.81
C SER A 129 -8.88 4.12 4.93
N TRP A 130 -8.04 5.15 5.07
CA TRP A 130 -8.48 6.54 5.14
C TRP A 130 -9.08 6.98 3.81
N SER A 131 -10.13 7.81 3.90
CA SER A 131 -10.67 8.47 2.71
C SER A 131 -9.62 9.40 2.09
N PRO A 132 -9.69 9.69 0.78
CA PRO A 132 -8.80 10.66 0.16
C PRO A 132 -8.77 12.02 0.88
N GLN A 133 -9.90 12.47 1.42
CA GLN A 133 -10.00 13.71 2.19
C GLN A 133 -9.22 13.63 3.49
N ARG A 134 -9.32 12.50 4.21
CA ARG A 134 -8.57 12.32 5.44
C ARG A 134 -7.07 12.32 5.19
N TRP A 135 -6.60 11.72 4.10
CA TRP A 135 -5.20 11.83 3.68
C TRP A 135 -4.75 13.27 3.49
N LEU A 136 -5.55 14.12 2.83
CA LEU A 136 -5.24 15.54 2.67
C LEU A 136 -5.26 16.29 4.01
N VAL A 137 -6.23 16.03 4.88
CA VAL A 137 -6.28 16.65 6.22
C VAL A 137 -5.03 16.30 7.03
N GLU A 138 -4.60 15.04 7.03
CA GLU A 138 -3.42 14.62 7.79
C GLU A 138 -2.12 15.12 7.14
N ALA A 139 -2.07 15.25 5.81
CA ALA A 139 -0.96 15.90 5.13
C ALA A 139 -0.83 17.39 5.52
N GLY A 140 -1.95 18.12 5.57
CA GLY A 140 -1.98 19.52 6.03
C GLY A 140 -1.55 19.66 7.48
N ARG A 141 -1.99 18.76 8.37
CA ARG A 141 -1.55 18.71 9.78
C ARG A 141 -0.06 18.40 9.93
N ALA A 142 0.50 17.63 9.02
CA ALA A 142 1.92 17.35 8.96
C ALA A 142 2.76 18.52 8.41
N GLY A 143 2.12 19.60 7.94
CA GLY A 143 2.78 20.78 7.41
C GLY A 143 3.00 20.76 5.89
N LEU A 144 2.44 19.78 5.16
CA LEU A 144 2.47 19.77 3.71
C LEU A 144 1.42 20.74 3.15
N PRO A 145 1.75 21.58 2.15
CA PRO A 145 0.74 22.31 1.39
C PRO A 145 -0.22 21.32 0.72
N VAL A 146 -1.53 21.51 0.87
CA VAL A 146 -2.55 20.62 0.31
C VAL A 146 -3.43 21.37 -0.67
N VAL A 147 -3.91 20.68 -1.69
CA VAL A 147 -4.87 21.29 -2.62
C VAL A 147 -6.17 21.62 -1.89
N ASP A 148 -6.73 22.79 -2.18
CA ASP A 148 -8.08 23.13 -1.77
C ASP A 148 -9.05 22.15 -2.45
N SER A 149 -9.63 21.27 -1.64
CA SER A 149 -10.60 20.27 -2.10
C SER A 149 -11.83 20.27 -1.21
N ALA A 150 -13.00 20.37 -1.84
CA ALA A 150 -14.27 20.28 -1.15
C ALA A 150 -15.00 19.01 -1.61
N ARG A 151 -15.43 18.19 -0.66
CA ARG A 151 -16.44 17.15 -0.89
C ARG A 151 -17.62 17.42 0.01
N SER A 152 -18.79 17.58 -0.61
CA SER A 152 -20.04 17.78 0.09
C SER A 152 -21.10 16.87 -0.52
N SER A 153 -22.07 16.45 0.28
CA SER A 153 -23.30 15.79 -0.21
C SER A 153 -24.26 16.79 -0.88
N SER A 154 -24.00 18.09 -0.72
CA SER A 154 -24.79 19.19 -1.29
C SER A 154 -23.88 20.34 -1.74
N ALA A 155 -24.01 20.72 -3.00
CA ALA A 155 -23.25 21.81 -3.61
C ALA A 155 -23.57 23.16 -2.96
N ARG A 156 -24.76 23.30 -2.34
CA ARG A 156 -25.21 24.52 -1.68
C ARG A 156 -24.37 24.91 -0.46
N ILE A 157 -23.61 23.97 0.09
CA ILE A 157 -22.75 24.18 1.27
C ILE A 157 -21.32 24.55 0.84
N VAL A 158 -21.00 24.39 -0.45
CA VAL A 158 -19.68 24.75 -0.99
C VAL A 158 -19.70 26.23 -1.33
N GLU A 159 -18.89 27.00 -0.62
CA GLU A 159 -18.72 28.44 -0.84
C GLU A 159 -18.30 28.72 -2.30
N GLY A 160 -18.98 29.66 -2.95
CA GLY A 160 -18.71 30.02 -4.35
C GLY A 160 -19.26 29.07 -5.42
N TRP A 161 -20.03 28.03 -5.06
CA TRP A 161 -20.62 27.13 -6.05
C TRP A 161 -21.62 27.83 -6.99
N GLN A 162 -21.37 27.75 -8.29
CA GLN A 162 -22.29 28.18 -9.35
C GLN A 162 -22.65 26.97 -10.23
N GLY A 163 -23.83 26.38 -10.03
CA GLY A 163 -24.27 25.21 -10.78
C GLY A 163 -25.50 24.53 -10.18
N SER A 164 -25.97 23.44 -10.80
CA SER A 164 -27.16 22.74 -10.30
C SER A 164 -26.90 22.14 -8.92
N PRO A 165 -27.85 22.22 -7.96
CA PRO A 165 -27.77 21.50 -6.70
C PRO A 165 -27.61 19.98 -6.86
N TYR A 166 -27.98 19.43 -8.01
CA TYR A 166 -27.84 18.00 -8.33
C TYR A 166 -26.44 17.62 -8.84
N ASP A 167 -25.61 18.59 -9.22
CA ASP A 167 -24.22 18.37 -9.63
C ASP A 167 -23.27 18.20 -8.42
N ALA A 168 -23.80 18.40 -7.20
CA ALA A 168 -23.13 18.28 -5.90
C ALA A 168 -22.37 16.99 -5.64
N ARG A 169 -22.68 15.91 -6.36
CA ARG A 169 -22.02 14.62 -6.19
C ARG A 169 -20.66 14.55 -6.88
N ARG A 170 -20.29 15.57 -7.66
CA ARG A 170 -18.97 15.66 -8.30
C ARG A 170 -17.97 16.34 -7.34
N PRO A 171 -16.70 15.90 -7.29
CA PRO A 171 -15.68 16.62 -6.55
C PRO A 171 -15.60 18.06 -7.04
N TYR A 172 -15.81 19.03 -6.15
CA TYR A 172 -15.55 20.43 -6.48
C TYR A 172 -14.07 20.69 -6.27
N LEU A 173 -13.34 20.85 -7.37
CA LEU A 173 -12.04 21.48 -7.36
C LEU A 173 -12.29 22.98 -7.40
N ALA A 174 -11.89 23.72 -6.37
CA ALA A 174 -12.04 25.15 -6.34
C ALA A 174 -11.44 25.75 -7.63
N THR A 175 -12.24 26.58 -8.31
CA THR A 175 -11.84 27.29 -9.53
C THR A 175 -10.59 28.09 -9.28
N GLY A 176 -9.44 27.60 -9.78
CA GLY A 176 -8.14 28.23 -9.59
C GLY A 176 -6.99 27.22 -9.55
N THR A 177 -7.24 26.01 -9.06
CA THR A 177 -6.23 24.95 -9.10
C THR A 177 -6.19 24.34 -10.49
N ARG A 178 -5.40 24.92 -11.39
CA ARG A 178 -4.94 24.18 -12.57
C ARG A 178 -4.13 23.01 -12.02
N VAL A 179 -4.71 21.80 -12.05
CA VAL A 179 -3.93 20.57 -11.95
C VAL A 179 -3.01 20.58 -13.16
N GLY A 180 -1.80 21.12 -12.97
CA GLY A 180 -0.75 21.09 -13.97
C GLY A 180 -0.53 19.64 -14.41
N THR A 181 -0.28 19.45 -15.70
CA THR A 181 -0.16 18.13 -16.33
C THR A 181 1.03 17.31 -15.85
N ALA A 182 1.98 17.91 -15.11
CA ALA A 182 3.05 17.20 -14.44
C ALA A 182 2.71 17.04 -12.95
N SER A 183 2.31 15.83 -12.57
CA SER A 183 2.34 15.42 -11.17
C SER A 183 3.78 15.08 -10.81
N GLU A 184 4.26 15.65 -9.73
CA GLU A 184 5.50 15.21 -9.10
C GLU A 184 5.17 14.22 -8.01
N ILE A 185 6.11 13.33 -7.72
CA ILE A 185 5.86 12.32 -6.70
C ILE A 185 7.02 12.27 -5.72
N ALA A 186 6.66 12.17 -4.43
CA ALA A 186 7.57 11.83 -3.36
C ALA A 186 7.20 10.45 -2.82
N VAL A 187 8.21 9.60 -2.62
CA VAL A 187 8.10 8.29 -1.99
C VAL A 187 8.81 8.36 -0.64
N ILE A 188 8.08 8.04 0.41
CA ILE A 188 8.64 7.80 1.74
C ILE A 188 8.93 6.31 1.86
N ALA A 189 10.13 5.94 2.32
CA ALA A 189 10.53 4.58 2.63
C ALA A 189 11.33 4.56 3.94
N GLY A 190 10.64 4.25 5.04
CA GLY A 190 11.16 4.33 6.40
C GLY A 190 11.41 5.78 6.78
N ASP A 191 12.67 6.08 7.02
CA ASP A 191 13.21 7.41 7.35
C ASP A 191 13.71 8.19 6.13
N VAL A 192 13.60 7.62 4.93
CA VAL A 192 14.07 8.22 3.68
C VAL A 192 12.91 8.80 2.88
N VAL A 193 13.10 10.01 2.34
CA VAL A 193 12.19 10.64 1.37
C VAL A 193 12.90 10.78 0.04
N VAL A 194 12.34 10.18 -1.01
CA VAL A 194 12.82 10.28 -2.39
C VAL A 194 11.79 11.07 -3.18
N ALA A 195 12.17 12.21 -3.75
CA ALA A 195 11.28 13.05 -4.55
C ALA A 195 11.93 13.42 -5.88
N ASP A 196 11.10 13.75 -6.87
CA ASP A 196 11.57 14.26 -8.18
C ASP A 196 12.33 15.59 -8.01
N ARG A 197 11.91 16.43 -7.05
CA ARG A 197 12.61 17.68 -6.71
C ARG A 197 13.76 17.43 -5.75
N SER A 198 14.87 18.15 -5.97
CA SER A 198 15.95 18.23 -4.99
C SER A 198 15.59 19.19 -3.84
N GLY A 199 16.17 18.95 -2.66
CA GLY A 199 16.04 19.86 -1.51
C GLY A 199 14.67 19.90 -0.84
N VAL A 200 13.84 18.87 -1.04
CA VAL A 200 12.56 18.74 -0.33
C VAL A 200 12.81 18.58 1.16
N ASP A 201 12.14 19.37 1.99
CA ASP A 201 12.13 19.18 3.44
C ASP A 201 11.42 17.86 3.77
N ALA A 202 12.17 16.91 4.32
CA ALA A 202 11.67 15.57 4.63
C ALA A 202 10.75 15.56 5.87
N VAL A 203 10.88 16.53 6.78
CA VAL A 203 10.17 16.55 8.07
C VAL A 203 8.65 16.38 7.91
N PRO A 204 7.95 17.18 7.07
CA PRO A 204 6.50 17.04 6.93
C PRO A 204 6.05 15.71 6.28
N TYR A 205 6.86 15.14 5.39
CA TYR A 205 6.60 13.84 4.78
C TYR A 205 6.72 12.69 5.80
N LEU A 206 7.76 12.74 6.64
CA LEU A 206 7.97 11.76 7.71
C LEU A 206 6.90 11.88 8.80
N ALA A 207 6.47 13.10 9.13
CA ALA A 207 5.36 13.34 10.05
C ALA A 207 4.04 12.74 9.54
N LEU A 208 3.73 12.89 8.26
CA LEU A 208 2.57 12.25 7.62
C LEU A 208 2.67 10.71 7.69
N ALA A 209 3.84 10.14 7.36
CA ALA A 209 4.08 8.71 7.45
C ALA A 209 3.89 8.16 8.88
N ALA A 210 4.40 8.88 9.87
CA ALA A 210 4.22 8.55 11.28
C ALA A 210 2.75 8.61 11.70
N ALA A 211 2.01 9.66 11.31
CA ALA A 211 0.58 9.80 11.61
C ALA A 211 -0.25 8.64 11.04
N ALA A 212 0.08 8.19 9.82
CA ALA A 212 -0.56 7.05 9.18
C ALA A 212 -0.02 5.69 9.66
N ARG A 213 1.05 5.67 10.45
CA ARG A 213 1.83 4.46 10.80
C ARG A 213 2.26 3.66 9.57
N CYS A 214 2.57 4.36 8.49
CA CYS A 214 3.06 3.79 7.25
C CYS A 214 4.59 3.89 7.22
N ARG A 215 5.24 2.81 6.81
CA ARG A 215 6.68 2.77 6.50
C ARG A 215 6.94 3.07 5.03
N VAL A 216 5.94 2.93 4.17
CA VAL A 216 6.04 3.34 2.77
C VAL A 216 4.83 4.19 2.41
N LEU A 217 5.03 5.34 1.78
CA LEU A 217 3.94 6.18 1.28
C LEU A 217 4.33 6.78 -0.06
N GLU A 218 3.36 6.94 -0.94
CA GLU A 218 3.46 7.76 -2.14
C GLU A 218 2.66 9.05 -1.92
N VAL A 219 3.27 10.20 -2.16
CA VAL A 219 2.66 11.53 -2.06
C VAL A 219 2.75 12.20 -3.42
N GLU A 220 1.60 12.36 -4.06
CA GLU A 220 1.45 13.01 -5.36
C GLU A 220 1.24 14.51 -5.17
N LEU A 221 2.03 15.32 -5.85
CA LEU A 221 2.00 16.78 -5.78
C LEU A 221 1.65 17.38 -7.14
N ALA A 222 0.81 18.41 -7.13
CA ALA A 222 0.60 19.28 -8.29
C ALA A 222 0.94 20.72 -7.87
N ALA A 223 1.87 21.35 -8.59
CA ALA A 223 2.36 22.70 -8.28
C ALA A 223 2.75 22.86 -6.78
N GLY A 224 3.45 21.87 -6.22
CA GLY A 224 3.89 21.86 -4.82
C GLY A 224 2.83 21.55 -3.77
N HIS A 225 1.57 21.30 -4.18
CA HIS A 225 0.48 20.97 -3.26
C HIS A 225 0.15 19.48 -3.35
N VAL A 226 -0.02 18.82 -2.21
CA VAL A 226 -0.45 17.43 -2.13
C VAL A 226 -1.86 17.31 -2.71
N VAL A 227 -1.99 16.45 -3.72
CA VAL A 227 -3.26 16.13 -4.39
C VAL A 227 -3.75 14.72 -4.07
N ALA A 228 -2.83 13.81 -3.73
CA ALA A 228 -3.15 12.47 -3.30
C ALA A 228 -2.04 11.87 -2.43
N VAL A 229 -2.41 10.97 -1.53
CA VAL A 229 -1.48 10.13 -0.76
C VAL A 229 -1.96 8.69 -0.89
N ARG A 230 -1.03 7.75 -1.11
CA ARG A 230 -1.33 6.33 -1.23
C ARG A 230 -0.42 5.51 -0.31
N PRO A 231 -0.97 4.62 0.53
CA PRO A 231 -0.17 3.68 1.31
C PRO A 231 0.38 2.51 0.48
N VAL A 232 -0.03 2.42 -0.79
CA VAL A 232 0.49 1.45 -1.75
C VAL A 232 1.10 2.21 -2.93
N PRO A 233 2.44 2.27 -3.05
CA PRO A 233 3.09 3.16 -4.01
C PRO A 233 3.17 2.52 -5.41
N PHE A 234 2.04 2.44 -6.11
CA PHE A 234 1.96 1.79 -7.42
C PHE A 234 2.67 2.55 -8.54
N ARG A 235 2.61 3.89 -8.55
CA ARG A 235 2.99 4.68 -9.73
C ARG A 235 4.49 4.94 -9.82
N THR A 236 5.17 5.01 -8.67
CA THR A 236 6.48 5.68 -8.60
C THR A 236 7.64 4.76 -8.25
N VAL A 237 7.35 3.58 -7.69
CA VAL A 237 8.37 2.55 -7.41
C VAL A 237 8.79 1.84 -8.69
N ILE A 238 8.95 2.59 -9.77
CA ILE A 238 9.60 2.21 -11.03
C ILE A 238 10.83 3.10 -11.25
N GLN A 239 10.94 4.23 -10.55
CA GLN A 239 12.12 5.09 -10.57
C GLN A 239 13.23 4.44 -9.73
N PRO A 240 14.49 4.37 -10.23
CA PRO A 240 15.57 3.66 -9.55
C PRO A 240 15.76 4.06 -8.08
N ARG A 241 15.78 5.37 -7.78
CA ARG A 241 15.97 5.85 -6.39
C ARG A 241 14.86 5.41 -5.44
N ALA A 242 13.62 5.40 -5.90
CA ALA A 242 12.48 4.95 -5.10
C ALA A 242 12.50 3.43 -4.92
N VAL A 243 12.88 2.68 -5.96
CA VAL A 243 13.09 1.22 -5.89
C VAL A 243 14.16 0.88 -4.87
N ASP A 244 15.32 1.54 -4.93
CA ASP A 244 16.44 1.29 -4.02
C ASP A 244 16.06 1.59 -2.56
N ALA A 245 15.37 2.72 -2.32
CA ALA A 245 14.93 3.08 -0.98
C ALA A 245 13.91 2.08 -0.40
N VAL A 246 12.93 1.64 -1.20
CA VAL A 246 11.95 0.63 -0.77
C VAL A 246 12.60 -0.74 -0.58
N ALA A 247 13.53 -1.16 -1.46
CA ALA A 247 14.25 -2.41 -1.33
C ALA A 247 15.14 -2.43 -0.07
N ALA A 248 15.84 -1.32 0.23
CA ALA A 248 16.64 -1.18 1.45
C ALA A 248 15.77 -1.25 2.71
N LEU A 249 14.61 -0.59 2.72
CA LEU A 249 13.64 -0.69 3.82
C LEU A 249 13.16 -2.13 4.00
N VAL A 250 12.74 -2.78 2.92
CA VAL A 250 12.26 -4.17 2.92
C VAL A 250 13.31 -5.10 3.53
N ALA A 251 14.56 -5.00 3.07
CA ALA A 251 15.67 -5.79 3.58
C ALA A 251 15.88 -5.53 5.08
N ARG A 252 15.91 -4.26 5.51
CA ARG A 252 16.05 -3.88 6.92
C ARG A 252 14.97 -4.49 7.81
N VAL A 253 13.71 -4.47 7.36
CA VAL A 253 12.59 -5.10 8.07
C VAL A 253 12.82 -6.60 8.20
N ALA A 254 13.20 -7.28 7.10
CA ALA A 254 13.44 -8.72 7.12
C ALA A 254 14.56 -9.13 8.10
N LEU A 255 15.62 -8.34 8.21
CA LEU A 255 16.74 -8.64 9.12
C LEU A 255 16.37 -8.47 10.58
N THR A 256 15.75 -7.34 10.89
CA THR A 256 15.33 -6.99 12.25
C THR A 256 14.39 -8.05 12.81
N THR A 257 13.48 -8.57 11.98
CA THR A 257 12.49 -9.59 12.39
C THR A 257 13.08 -11.00 12.42
N ALA A 258 14.10 -11.29 11.62
CA ALA A 258 14.85 -12.54 11.68
C ALA A 258 15.85 -12.61 12.86
N GLY A 259 15.99 -11.55 13.65
CA GLY A 259 16.96 -11.47 14.75
C GLY A 259 18.41 -11.31 14.27
N VAL A 260 18.60 -10.89 13.02
CA VAL A 260 19.91 -10.57 12.44
C VAL A 260 20.14 -9.07 12.63
N ALA A 261 21.28 -8.67 13.20
CA ALA A 261 21.62 -7.26 13.34
C ALA A 261 21.59 -6.58 11.95
N ALA A 262 20.87 -5.46 11.86
CA ALA A 262 20.61 -4.72 10.63
C ALA A 262 21.87 -4.02 10.09
#